data_AF-A0AAQ1GPL5-F1
#
_entry.id   AF-A0AAQ1GPL5-F1
#
_cell.length_a   1.000
_cell.length_b   1.000
_cell.length_c   1.000
_cell.angle_alpha   90.00
_cell.angle_beta   90.00
_cell.angle_gamma   90.00
#
_symmetry.space_group_name_H-M   'P 1'
#
loop_
_entity.id
_entity.type
_entity.pdbx_description
1 polymer ?
#
loop_
_entity_poly.entity_id
_entity_poly.type
_entity_poly.pdbx_seq_one_letter_code
_entity_poly.pdbx_strand_id
1 'polypeptide(L)'
;MWVVGVGLILNLVACIADFSHLLHHVGNQEAAMFFATFLVMWAFLIIGYIMQLARKVKMGAVLLVLGSLLLVVGSFVQLPFGALVMLSVVAAIVTIVGALRVAQKRA
;
A
#
# COMPACT_ATOMS: atom_id res chain seq x y z
N MET A 1 -15.12 -5.39 -3.69
CA MET A 1 -14.92 -4.59 -2.47
C MET A 1 -14.13 -5.35 -1.42
N TRP A 2 -14.51 -6.58 -1.04
CA TRP A 2 -13.79 -7.37 -0.04
C TRP A 2 -12.29 -7.54 -0.33
N VAL A 3 -11.92 -7.89 -1.58
CA VAL A 3 -10.51 -8.03 -2.00
C VAL A 3 -9.70 -6.73 -1.81
N VAL A 4 -10.31 -5.56 -2.07
CA VAL A 4 -9.64 -4.26 -1.86
C VAL A 4 -9.43 -4.02 -0.38
N GLY A 5 -10.43 -4.33 0.46
CA GLY A 5 -10.30 -4.24 1.91
C GLY A 5 -9.22 -5.16 2.48
N VAL A 6 -9.13 -6.40 2.00
CA VAL A 6 -8.05 -7.34 2.35
C VAL A 6 -6.70 -6.78 1.92
N GLY A 7 -6.59 -6.24 0.71
CA GLY A 7 -5.39 -5.59 0.22
C GLY A 7 -4.95 -4.42 1.12
N LEU A 8 -5.87 -3.57 1.58
CA LEU A 8 -5.58 -2.49 2.52
C LEU A 8 -5.01 -3.01 3.83
N ILE A 9 -5.63 -4.04 4.42
CA ILE A 9 -5.12 -4.64 5.67
C ILE A 9 -3.72 -5.21 5.45
N LEU A 10 -3.48 -5.90 4.33
CA LEU A 10 -2.15 -6.42 4.00
C LEU A 10 -1.12 -5.30 3.82
N ASN A 11 -1.51 -4.18 3.20
CA ASN A 11 -0.64 -3.01 3.08
C ASN A 11 -0.28 -2.46 4.47
N LEU A 12 -1.26 -2.33 5.37
CA LEU A 12 -1.03 -1.86 6.73
C LEU A 12 -0.07 -2.78 7.50
N VAL A 13 -0.30 -4.09 7.45
CA VAL A 13 0.54 -5.09 8.12
C VAL A 13 1.96 -5.07 7.56
N ALA A 14 2.11 -4.99 6.23
CA ALA A 14 3.42 -4.85 5.59
C ALA A 14 4.15 -3.59 6.06
N CYS A 15 3.47 -2.44 6.10
CA CYS A 15 4.07 -1.19 6.58
C CYS A 15 4.47 -1.26 8.06
N ILE A 16 3.65 -1.87 8.91
CA ILE A 16 4.00 -2.02 10.33
C ILE A 16 5.24 -2.92 10.49
N ALA A 17 5.32 -4.00 9.70
CA ALA A 17 6.47 -4.90 9.72
C ALA A 17 7.75 -4.20 9.22
N ASP A 18 7.67 -3.49 8.10
CA ASP A 18 8.76 -2.70 7.52
C ASP A 18 9.26 -1.63 8.50
N PHE A 19 8.33 -0.87 9.08
CA PHE A 19 8.65 0.16 10.08
C PHE A 19 9.28 -0.43 11.34
N SER A 20 8.76 -1.56 11.83
CA SER A 20 9.32 -2.26 12.99
C SER A 20 10.74 -2.76 12.72
N HIS A 21 11.01 -3.26 11.51
CA HIS A 21 12.35 -3.68 11.12
C HIS A 21 13.32 -2.50 11.05
N LEU A 22 12.92 -1.39 10.42
CA LEU A 22 13.73 -0.18 10.31
C LEU A 22 14.08 0.40 11.68
N LEU A 23 13.13 0.43 12.61
CA LEU A 23 13.36 0.89 13.98
C LEU A 23 14.38 0.03 14.74
N HIS A 24 14.32 -1.29 14.58
CA HIS A 24 15.18 -2.20 15.34
C HIS A 24 16.57 -2.42 14.71
N HIS A 25 16.71 -2.29 13.39
CA HIS A 25 17.91 -2.76 12.68
C HIS A 25 18.63 -1.69 11.83
N VAL A 26 18.00 -0.57 11.52
CA VAL A 26 18.59 0.44 10.61
C VAL A 26 18.83 1.77 11.35
N GLY A 27 17.82 2.26 12.07
CA GLY A 27 17.94 3.46 12.89
C GLY A 27 16.77 4.43 12.73
N ASN A 28 16.66 5.36 13.68
CA ASN A 28 15.49 6.23 13.83
C ASN A 28 15.25 7.18 12.64
N GLN A 29 16.29 7.63 11.94
CA GLN A 29 16.15 8.58 10.84
C GLN A 29 15.50 7.93 9.61
N GLU A 30 15.96 6.75 9.22
CA GLU A 30 15.36 5.97 8.11
C GLU A 30 13.93 5.56 8.45
N ALA A 31 13.68 5.09 9.67
CA ALA A 31 12.34 4.76 10.13
C ALA A 31 11.39 5.97 10.07
N ALA A 32 11.85 7.17 10.43
CA ALA A 32 11.05 8.39 10.36
C ALA A 32 10.74 8.79 8.90
N MET A 33 11.70 8.66 7.99
CA MET A 33 11.48 8.91 6.55
C MET A 33 10.52 7.90 5.92
N PHE A 34 10.61 6.63 6.30
CA PHE A 34 9.64 5.60 5.92
C PHE A 34 8.25 5.96 6.43
N PHE A 35 8.13 6.32 7.71
CA PHE A 35 6.84 6.63 8.33
C PHE A 35 6.16 7.84 7.67
N ALA A 36 6.91 8.89 7.34
CA ALA A 36 6.38 10.03 6.60
C ALA A 36 5.86 9.62 5.21
N THR A 37 6.63 8.79 4.49
CA THR A 37 6.22 8.25 3.19
C THR A 37 4.98 7.37 3.30
N PHE A 38 4.92 6.53 4.34
CA PHE A 38 3.78 5.70 4.68
C PHE A 38 2.53 6.53 4.89
N LEU A 39 2.57 7.64 5.66
CA LEU A 39 1.39 8.48 5.89
C LEU A 39 0.82 9.04 4.60
N VAL A 40 1.68 9.53 3.70
CA VAL A 40 1.26 10.03 2.39
C VAL A 40 0.61 8.91 1.60
N MET A 41 1.31 7.79 1.42
CA MET A 41 0.80 6.64 0.69
C MET A 41 -0.50 6.08 1.27
N TRP A 42 -0.62 6.01 2.59
CA TRP A 42 -1.80 5.53 3.29
C TRP A 42 -3.01 6.43 3.04
N ALA A 43 -2.79 7.75 2.95
CA ALA A 43 -3.84 8.68 2.54
C ALA A 43 -4.36 8.35 1.13
N PHE A 44 -3.48 8.07 0.16
CA PHE A 44 -3.89 7.66 -1.19
C PHE A 44 -4.73 6.38 -1.17
N LEU A 45 -4.32 5.39 -0.38
CA LEU A 45 -5.02 4.11 -0.27
C LEU A 45 -6.43 4.26 0.33
N ILE A 46 -6.55 4.99 1.44
CA ILE A 46 -7.84 5.23 2.11
C ILE A 46 -8.77 6.07 1.24
N ILE A 47 -8.28 7.18 0.67
CA ILE A 47 -9.07 8.03 -0.22
C ILE A 47 -9.51 7.24 -1.45
N GLY A 48 -8.61 6.49 -2.07
CA GLY A 48 -8.91 5.65 -3.22
C GLY A 48 -10.01 4.62 -2.94
N TYR A 49 -9.98 3.99 -1.76
CA TYR A 49 -11.01 3.07 -1.30
C TYR A 49 -12.38 3.75 -1.12
N ILE A 50 -12.41 4.90 -0.45
CA ILE A 50 -13.64 5.70 -0.25
C ILE A 50 -14.22 6.13 -1.59
N MET A 51 -13.38 6.53 -2.55
CA MET A 51 -13.84 6.88 -3.90
C MET A 51 -14.47 5.70 -4.65
N GLN A 52 -13.94 4.48 -4.48
CA GLN A 52 -14.57 3.27 -5.03
C GLN A 52 -15.93 2.97 -4.37
N LEU A 53 -16.09 3.25 -3.07
CA LEU A 53 -17.38 3.18 -2.37
C LEU A 53 -18.37 4.22 -2.91
N ALA A 54 -17.91 5.45 -3.15
CA ALA A 54 -18.68 6.57 -3.68
C ALA A 54 -18.98 6.49 -5.20
N ARG A 55 -18.84 5.30 -5.82
CA ARG A 55 -19.02 5.04 -7.26
C ARG A 55 -18.07 5.80 -8.20
N LYS A 56 -17.10 6.57 -7.70
CA LYS A 56 -16.01 7.16 -8.51
C LYS A 56 -14.88 6.15 -8.75
N VAL A 57 -15.24 5.00 -9.33
CA VAL A 57 -14.40 3.79 -9.36
C VAL A 57 -13.07 3.95 -10.14
N LYS A 58 -13.06 4.72 -11.23
CA LYS A 58 -11.84 4.95 -12.03
C LYS A 58 -10.80 5.77 -11.27
N MET A 59 -11.19 6.91 -10.70
CA MET A 59 -10.31 7.73 -9.87
C MET A 59 -9.85 6.97 -8.62
N GLY A 60 -10.76 6.25 -7.96
CA GLY A 60 -10.41 5.43 -6.79
C GLY A 60 -9.39 4.35 -7.12
N ALA A 61 -9.50 3.70 -8.28
CA ALA A 61 -8.52 2.71 -8.73
C ALA A 61 -7.14 3.33 -8.99
N VAL A 62 -7.07 4.51 -9.61
CA VAL A 62 -5.80 5.20 -9.85
C VAL A 62 -5.08 5.52 -8.54
N LEU A 63 -5.79 6.05 -7.55
CA LEU A 63 -5.22 6.34 -6.23
C LEU A 63 -4.72 5.08 -5.52
N LEU A 64 -5.50 3.99 -5.58
CA LEU A 64 -5.10 2.71 -5.00
C LEU A 64 -3.85 2.13 -5.67
N VAL A 65 -3.75 2.26 -7.00
CA VAL A 65 -2.57 1.81 -7.77
C VAL A 65 -1.35 2.65 -7.41
N LEU A 66 -1.48 3.98 -7.38
CA LEU A 66 -0.37 4.88 -7.03
C LEU A 66 0.12 4.63 -5.60
N GLY A 67 -0.79 4.53 -4.62
CA GLY A 67 -0.43 4.20 -3.25
C GLY A 67 0.28 2.84 -3.14
N SER A 68 -0.22 1.82 -3.84
CA SER A 68 0.40 0.49 -3.82
C SER A 68 1.79 0.47 -4.47
N LEU A 69 1.99 1.26 -5.54
CA LEU A 69 3.31 1.38 -6.19
C LEU A 69 4.31 2.11 -5.29
N LEU A 70 3.88 3.17 -4.61
CA LEU A 70 4.72 3.89 -3.65
C LEU A 70 5.17 2.97 -2.50
N LEU A 71 4.30 2.05 -2.04
CA LEU A 71 4.69 1.05 -1.04
C LEU A 71 5.84 0.19 -1.53
N VAL A 72 5.67 -0.39 -2.71
CA VAL A 72 6.65 -1.32 -3.28
C VAL A 72 7.98 -0.62 -3.48
N VAL A 73 7.97 0.57 -4.09
CA VAL A 73 9.20 1.37 -4.29
C VAL A 73 9.84 1.74 -2.96
N GLY A 74 9.06 2.18 -1.98
CA GLY A 74 9.55 2.51 -0.64
C GLY A 74 10.22 1.31 0.04
N SER A 75 9.58 0.14 0.01
CA SER A 75 10.14 -1.09 0.57
C SER A 75 11.42 -1.52 -0.14
N PHE A 76 11.49 -1.45 -1.48
CA PHE A 76 12.71 -1.83 -2.22
C PHE A 76 13.89 -0.88 -1.99
N VAL A 77 13.63 0.41 -1.78
CA VAL A 77 14.70 1.40 -1.57
C VAL A 77 15.27 1.30 -0.16
N GLN A 78 14.45 0.96 0.84
CA GLN A 78 14.80 1.11 2.25
C GLN A 78 15.10 -0.22 2.95
N LEU A 79 14.73 -1.35 2.37
CA LEU A 79 14.93 -2.67 2.97
C LEU A 79 15.82 -3.56 2.10
N PRO A 80 16.67 -4.40 2.70
CA PRO A 80 17.34 -5.46 1.96
C PRO A 80 16.29 -6.43 1.38
N PHE A 81 16.56 -6.93 0.17
CA PHE A 81 15.72 -7.93 -0.48
C PHE A 81 15.45 -9.11 0.46
N GLY A 82 14.19 -9.35 0.78
CA GLY A 82 13.81 -10.35 1.78
C GLY A 82 12.31 -10.52 1.93
N ALA A 83 11.90 -11.26 2.96
CA ALA A 83 10.50 -11.62 3.19
C ALA A 83 9.56 -10.41 3.35
N LEU A 84 10.06 -9.30 3.90
CA LEU A 84 9.31 -8.05 4.08
C LEU A 84 8.96 -7.39 2.74
N VAL A 85 9.94 -7.31 1.84
CA VAL A 85 9.74 -6.81 0.47
C VAL A 85 8.76 -7.71 -0.30
N MET A 86 8.82 -9.02 -0.11
CA MET A 86 7.85 -9.94 -0.72
C MET A 86 6.43 -9.70 -0.18
N LEU A 87 6.29 -9.44 1.12
CA LEU A 87 5.00 -9.14 1.74
C LEU A 87 4.40 -7.85 1.17
N SER A 88 5.20 -6.79 1.01
CA SER A 88 4.72 -5.52 0.45
C SER A 88 4.34 -5.65 -1.03
N VAL A 89 5.07 -6.45 -1.81
CA VAL A 89 4.71 -6.79 -3.20
C VAL A 89 3.38 -7.55 -3.25
N VAL A 90 3.19 -8.56 -2.41
CA VAL A 90 1.92 -9.31 -2.36
C VAL A 90 0.78 -8.39 -1.96
N ALA A 91 0.96 -7.54 -0.95
CA ALA A 91 -0.03 -6.57 -0.52
C ALA A 91 -0.42 -5.61 -1.66
N ALA A 92 0.56 -5.09 -2.40
CA ALA A 92 0.33 -4.22 -3.54
C ALA A 92 -0.43 -4.92 -4.67
N ILE A 93 -0.04 -6.15 -5.02
CA ILE A 93 -0.72 -6.93 -6.07
C ILE A 93 -2.18 -7.17 -5.70
N VAL A 94 -2.46 -7.59 -4.46
CA VAL A 94 -3.84 -7.84 -4.01
C VAL A 94 -4.68 -6.57 -4.10
N THR A 95 -4.13 -5.42 -3.67
CA THR A 95 -4.82 -4.13 -3.74
C THR A 95 -5.07 -3.69 -5.18
N ILE A 96 -4.06 -3.75 -6.05
CA ILE A 96 -4.16 -3.35 -7.46
C ILE A 96 -5.18 -4.23 -8.19
N VAL A 97 -5.05 -5.55 -8.10
CA VAL A 97 -5.97 -6.49 -8.75
C VAL A 97 -7.39 -6.31 -8.23
N GLY A 98 -7.55 -6.13 -6.91
CA GLY A 98 -8.83 -5.82 -6.30
C GLY A 98 -9.44 -4.54 -6.86
N ALA A 99 -8.64 -3.47 -6.94
CA ALA A 99 -9.07 -2.15 -7.40
C ALA A 99 -9.49 -2.17 -8.87
N LEU A 100 -8.68 -2.79 -9.73
CA LEU A 100 -8.94 -2.91 -11.16
C LEU A 100 -10.17 -3.78 -11.44
N ARG A 101 -10.34 -4.91 -10.74
CA ARG A 101 -11.54 -5.74 -10.86
C ARG A 101 -12.81 -4.99 -10.49
N VAL A 102 -12.78 -4.16 -9.44
CA VAL A 102 -13.93 -3.33 -9.05
C VAL A 102 -14.21 -2.27 -10.11
N ALA A 103 -13.17 -1.64 -10.67
CA ALA A 103 -13.33 -0.67 -11.73
C ALA A 103 -13.92 -1.28 -13.01
N GLN A 104 -13.47 -2.47 -13.43
CA GLN A 104 -13.97 -3.17 -14.61
C GLN A 104 -15.43 -3.64 -14.44
N LYS A 105 -15.82 -4.14 -13.26
CA LYS A 105 -17.19 -4.62 -13.02
C LYS A 105 -18.24 -3.52 -12.88
N ARG A 106 -17.82 -2.27 -12.71
CA ARG A 106 -18.71 -1.11 -12.45
C ARG A 106 -18.57 -0.01 -13.50
N ALA A 107 -17.71 -0.21 -14.52
CA ALA A 107 -17.57 0.66 -15.68
C ALA A 107 -18.58 0.28 -16.76
#